data_AF-A0A2H3JQX5-F1
#
_entry.id   AF-A0A2H3JQX5-F1
#
_cell.length_a   1.000
_cell.length_b   1.000
_cell.length_c   1.000
_cell.angle_alpha   90.00
_cell.angle_beta   90.00
_cell.angle_gamma   90.00
#
_symmetry.space_group_name_H-M   'P 1'
#
loop_
_entity.id
_entity.type
_entity.pdbx_description
1 polymer ?
#
loop_
_entity_poly.entity_id
_entity_poly.type
_entity_poly.pdbx_seq_one_letter_code
_entity_poly.pdbx_strand_id
1 'polypeptide(L)'
;METAWDVYAKLLWEKGYGYPLWSPEPHEKGEVDIGDVGFIWEGRFYCLLNASKPSDADVNQRWGDLGPFNFQSFRIDPTYQLDDPRRICTRMLSSSSITTFEVSSKAYTCTDDRAALLFLPSGAAHGRSYISKGIKDYIRQNEGEWYRIVAEHTQLDIKQGDLMFVTGWIKTSDYFLAACTHGAHVGSISLDAGIGGKAGISVTISGSKDVAPGWEQRTSLRPHNEDMNQSNASGSDGRQSDRDTNDQCIFIQYHKTKRRGILASLLPKLKASAEFRDPDDPSRGNGGADDCTAFKCDESSSDGRATGASTPYGRIPSTKDVGEFYTDIVHQR
;
A
#
# COMPACT_ATOMS: atom_id res chain seq x y z
N MET A 1 -5.79 -11.33 -13.04
CA MET A 1 -6.64 -11.31 -11.83
C MET A 1 -5.88 -10.49 -10.80
N GLU A 2 -6.51 -9.49 -10.16
CA GLU A 2 -5.86 -8.74 -9.08
C GLU A 2 -5.58 -9.71 -7.92
N THR A 3 -4.44 -9.55 -7.27
CA THR A 3 -4.03 -10.40 -6.15
C THR A 3 -4.61 -9.88 -4.84
N ALA A 4 -4.68 -10.71 -3.80
CA ALA A 4 -5.20 -10.29 -2.49
C ALA A 4 -4.40 -9.13 -1.89
N TRP A 5 -3.07 -9.12 -2.03
CA TRP A 5 -2.25 -8.03 -1.50
C TRP A 5 -2.43 -6.72 -2.27
N ASP A 6 -2.68 -6.76 -3.58
CA ASP A 6 -2.97 -5.56 -4.38
C ASP A 6 -4.31 -4.95 -3.95
N VAL A 7 -5.34 -5.80 -3.78
CA VAL A 7 -6.66 -5.36 -3.30
C VAL A 7 -6.57 -4.80 -1.88
N TYR A 8 -5.87 -5.51 -0.98
CA TYR A 8 -5.65 -5.08 0.40
C TYR A 8 -4.96 -3.70 0.46
N ALA A 9 -3.84 -3.56 -0.26
CA ALA A 9 -3.08 -2.31 -0.28
C ALA A 9 -3.91 -1.16 -0.85
N LYS A 10 -4.62 -1.40 -1.97
CA LYS A 10 -5.45 -0.39 -2.63
C LYS A 10 -6.59 0.10 -1.74
N LEU A 11 -7.33 -0.80 -1.10
CA LEU A 11 -8.52 -0.45 -0.34
C LEU A 11 -8.21 0.12 1.05
N LEU A 12 -7.10 -0.27 1.68
CA LEU A 12 -6.68 0.32 2.97
C LEU A 12 -5.79 1.55 2.82
N TRP A 13 -5.28 1.84 1.62
CA TRP A 13 -4.55 3.09 1.34
C TRP A 13 -5.35 4.33 1.72
N GLU A 14 -6.67 4.31 1.51
CA GLU A 14 -7.59 5.42 1.81
C GLU A 14 -7.63 5.79 3.30
N LYS A 15 -7.12 4.93 4.20
CA LYS A 15 -7.08 5.22 5.64
C LYS A 15 -5.98 6.21 6.04
N GLY A 16 -5.07 6.55 5.13
CA GLY A 16 -4.08 7.62 5.37
C GLY A 16 -2.96 7.25 6.34
N TYR A 17 -2.76 5.96 6.63
CA TYR A 17 -1.74 5.49 7.58
C TYR A 17 -0.38 5.19 6.92
N GLY A 18 -0.30 5.19 5.59
CA GLY A 18 0.87 4.76 4.83
C GLY A 18 0.52 3.67 3.82
N TYR A 19 1.54 2.96 3.32
CA TYR A 19 1.37 1.77 2.51
C TYR A 19 0.97 0.58 3.40
N PRO A 20 -0.19 -0.07 3.18
CA PRO A 20 -0.58 -1.25 3.96
C PRO A 20 0.26 -2.47 3.56
N LEU A 21 0.74 -3.24 4.54
CA LEU A 21 1.45 -4.50 4.27
C LEU A 21 0.51 -5.70 4.43
N TRP A 22 0.48 -6.56 3.41
CA TRP A 22 -0.18 -7.87 3.48
C TRP A 22 0.66 -8.87 4.30
N SER A 23 1.96 -8.62 4.39
CA SER A 23 2.89 -9.40 5.21
C SER A 23 3.52 -8.58 6.33
N PRO A 24 2.84 -8.44 7.49
CA PRO A 24 3.35 -7.66 8.61
C PRO A 24 4.54 -8.27 9.35
N GLU A 25 4.75 -9.58 9.24
CA GLU A 25 5.78 -10.25 10.04
C GLU A 25 7.18 -9.73 9.71
N PRO A 26 8.07 -9.60 10.71
CA PRO A 26 9.48 -9.38 10.46
C PRO A 26 10.00 -10.38 9.43
N HIS A 27 10.73 -9.91 8.44
CA HIS A 27 11.43 -10.82 7.53
C HIS A 27 12.62 -11.45 8.26
N GLU A 28 13.13 -12.59 7.83
CA GLU A 28 14.38 -13.18 8.36
C GLU A 28 15.54 -12.19 8.37
N LYS A 29 15.46 -11.25 7.43
CA LYS A 29 16.37 -10.15 7.28
C LYS A 29 16.15 -9.23 8.50
N GLY A 30 14.96 -8.70 8.75
CA GLY A 30 14.61 -8.13 10.05
C GLY A 30 13.34 -7.31 9.99
N GLU A 31 13.12 -6.51 11.03
CA GLU A 31 11.99 -5.58 11.10
C GLU A 31 12.17 -4.36 10.18
N VAL A 32 11.05 -3.77 9.79
CA VAL A 32 11.01 -2.44 9.15
C VAL A 32 11.41 -1.38 10.16
N ASP A 33 12.31 -0.48 9.77
CA ASP A 33 12.70 0.68 10.56
C ASP A 33 12.91 1.95 9.72
N ILE A 34 12.97 3.09 10.39
CA ILE A 34 13.22 4.40 9.77
C ILE A 34 14.62 4.39 9.14
N GLY A 35 14.71 4.90 7.91
CA GLY A 35 15.92 4.90 7.11
C GLY A 35 16.10 3.65 6.25
N ASP A 36 15.23 2.65 6.36
CA ASP A 36 15.22 1.52 5.44
C ASP A 36 14.97 1.99 4.00
N VAL A 37 15.74 1.43 3.08
CA VAL A 37 15.56 1.55 1.64
C VAL A 37 15.21 0.16 1.13
N GLY A 38 14.12 0.05 0.38
CA GLY A 38 13.64 -1.24 -0.07
C GLY A 38 12.55 -1.15 -1.11
N PHE A 39 11.84 -2.25 -1.33
CA PHE A 39 10.75 -2.34 -2.30
C PHE A 39 9.64 -3.25 -1.77
N ILE A 40 8.46 -3.15 -2.38
CA ILE A 40 7.36 -4.07 -2.11
C ILE A 40 7.39 -5.21 -3.13
N TRP A 41 7.32 -6.44 -2.64
CA TRP A 41 7.11 -7.63 -3.47
C TRP A 41 6.07 -8.51 -2.78
N GLU A 42 5.01 -8.90 -3.51
CA GLU A 42 3.91 -9.73 -3.01
C GLU A 42 3.31 -9.25 -1.67
N GLY A 43 3.15 -7.92 -1.54
CA GLY A 43 2.56 -7.30 -0.34
C GLY A 43 3.45 -7.27 0.90
N ARG A 44 4.73 -7.67 0.77
CA ARG A 44 5.77 -7.58 1.80
C ARG A 44 6.78 -6.50 1.45
N PHE A 45 7.30 -5.82 2.47
CA PHE A 45 8.45 -4.94 2.30
C PHE A 45 9.77 -5.72 2.44
N TYR A 46 10.65 -5.56 1.46
CA TYR A 46 12.00 -6.10 1.46
C TYR A 46 13.00 -4.96 1.66
N CYS A 47 13.56 -4.87 2.86
CA CYS A 47 14.66 -3.95 3.16
C CYS A 47 15.92 -4.41 2.43
N LEU A 48 16.46 -3.55 1.56
CA LEU A 48 17.75 -3.71 0.89
C LEU A 48 18.89 -3.31 1.82
N LEU A 49 18.77 -2.11 2.39
CA LEU A 49 19.73 -1.51 3.32
C LEU A 49 18.99 -0.53 4.24
N ASN A 50 19.60 -0.18 5.38
CA ASN A 50 19.20 0.97 6.17
C ASN A 50 20.24 2.09 6.00
N ALA A 51 19.82 3.20 5.41
CA ALA A 51 20.67 4.34 5.09
C ALA A 51 21.21 5.07 6.32
N SER A 52 20.62 4.87 7.50
CA SER A 52 21.11 5.43 8.77
C SER A 52 22.19 4.59 9.44
N LYS A 53 22.49 3.41 8.89
CA LYS A 53 23.49 2.47 9.42
C LYS A 53 24.70 2.39 8.49
N PRO A 54 25.90 2.08 9.02
CA PRO A 54 27.09 1.85 8.19
C PRO A 54 26.97 0.58 7.36
N SER A 55 27.77 0.44 6.30
CA SER A 55 27.68 -0.69 5.35
C SER A 55 27.99 -2.05 5.98
N ASP A 56 28.72 -2.08 7.09
CA ASP A 56 29.09 -3.27 7.85
C ASP A 56 28.06 -3.65 8.94
N ALA A 57 26.99 -2.88 9.11
CA ALA A 57 25.92 -3.25 10.03
C ALA A 57 25.18 -4.49 9.55
N ASP A 58 24.71 -5.34 10.47
CA ASP A 58 23.95 -6.57 10.16
C ASP A 58 22.82 -6.32 9.14
N VAL A 59 22.11 -5.18 9.26
CA VAL A 59 21.04 -4.80 8.33
C VAL A 59 21.50 -4.58 6.89
N ASN A 60 22.74 -4.16 6.71
CA ASN A 60 23.32 -3.87 5.42
C ASN A 60 24.12 -5.05 4.86
N GLN A 61 24.25 -6.14 5.62
CA GLN A 61 24.90 -7.39 5.19
C GLN A 61 23.89 -8.50 4.81
N ARG A 62 22.59 -8.25 4.99
CA ARG A 62 21.49 -9.21 4.72
C ARG A 62 21.39 -9.68 3.26
N TRP A 63 22.02 -8.96 2.34
CA TRP A 63 22.05 -9.30 0.91
C TRP A 63 23.46 -9.67 0.43
N GLY A 64 24.36 -9.99 1.37
CA GLY A 64 25.78 -10.12 1.13
C GLY A 64 26.51 -8.80 1.38
N ASP A 65 27.76 -8.73 0.93
CA ASP A 65 28.55 -7.51 0.97
C ASP A 65 28.07 -6.54 -0.12
N LEU A 66 27.38 -5.48 0.29
CA LEU A 66 26.91 -4.41 -0.61
C LEU A 66 28.04 -3.45 -1.03
N GLY A 67 29.27 -3.69 -0.55
CA GLY A 67 30.42 -2.83 -0.70
C GLY A 67 30.34 -1.58 0.21
N PRO A 68 31.36 -0.73 0.18
CA PRO A 68 31.31 0.54 0.88
C PRO A 68 30.24 1.44 0.27
N PHE A 69 29.44 2.08 1.12
CA PHE A 69 28.44 3.03 0.67
C PHE A 69 29.10 4.30 0.13
N ASN A 70 28.79 4.65 -1.12
CA ASN A 70 29.22 5.89 -1.75
C ASN A 70 28.27 7.07 -1.43
N PHE A 71 27.60 7.02 -0.28
CA PHE A 71 26.70 8.05 0.21
C PHE A 71 26.94 8.32 1.70
N GLN A 72 26.59 9.53 2.15
CA GLN A 72 26.64 9.84 3.58
C GLN A 72 25.48 9.16 4.31
N SER A 73 25.76 8.56 5.46
CA SER A 73 24.72 7.97 6.30
C SER A 73 23.66 9.01 6.67
N PHE A 74 22.41 8.61 6.57
CA PHE A 74 21.26 9.40 6.96
C PHE A 74 21.28 9.63 8.48
N ARG A 75 21.36 10.89 8.91
CA ARG A 75 21.36 11.23 10.33
C ARG A 75 19.93 11.40 10.82
N ILE A 76 19.48 10.47 11.65
CA ILE A 76 18.21 10.57 12.37
C ILE A 76 18.43 11.45 13.60
N ASP A 77 17.95 12.68 13.53
CA ASP A 77 17.88 13.58 14.69
C ASP A 77 16.64 13.25 15.53
N PRO A 78 16.80 12.86 16.81
CA PRO A 78 15.67 12.51 17.69
C PRO A 78 14.61 13.61 17.81
N THR A 79 14.97 14.87 17.61
CA THR A 79 14.06 16.03 17.68
C THR A 79 12.95 15.96 16.62
N TYR A 80 13.20 15.27 15.51
CA TYR A 80 12.23 15.10 14.42
C TYR A 80 11.54 13.73 14.43
N GLN A 81 11.82 12.90 15.44
CA GLN A 81 11.11 11.64 15.63
C GLN A 81 9.83 11.87 16.42
N LEU A 82 8.72 11.38 15.89
CA LEU A 82 7.43 11.35 16.56
C LEU A 82 7.11 9.90 16.93
N ASP A 83 6.87 9.67 18.21
CA ASP A 83 6.46 8.37 18.74
C ASP A 83 5.01 8.46 19.20
N ASP A 84 4.15 7.61 18.67
CA ASP A 84 2.72 7.56 18.96
C ASP A 84 2.30 6.12 19.31
N PRO A 85 2.36 5.74 20.61
CA PRO A 85 2.00 4.40 21.06
C PRO A 85 0.58 3.96 20.71
N ARG A 86 -0.29 4.89 20.27
CA ARG A 86 -1.71 4.67 20.01
C ARG A 86 -2.14 5.25 18.66
N ARG A 87 -1.25 5.17 17.66
CA ARG A 87 -1.46 5.70 16.31
C ARG A 87 -2.74 5.17 15.64
N ILE A 88 -3.09 3.91 15.91
CA ILE A 88 -4.41 3.34 15.63
C ILE A 88 -5.03 2.91 16.95
N CYS A 89 -6.29 3.32 17.19
CA CYS A 89 -7.07 3.00 18.41
C CYS A 89 -8.39 2.28 18.11
N THR A 90 -8.51 1.67 16.94
CA THR A 90 -9.67 0.87 16.55
C THR A 90 -9.24 -0.58 16.38
N ARG A 91 -10.12 -1.50 16.80
CA ARG A 91 -9.92 -2.94 16.57
C ARG A 91 -10.08 -3.33 15.10
N MET A 92 -10.70 -2.50 14.27
CA MET A 92 -11.02 -2.87 12.89
C MET A 92 -10.86 -1.68 11.95
N LEU A 93 -10.12 -1.92 10.88
CA LEU A 93 -10.06 -1.08 9.69
C LEU A 93 -10.58 -1.90 8.52
N SER A 94 -11.48 -1.34 7.73
CA SER A 94 -12.08 -2.01 6.58
C SER A 94 -12.12 -1.10 5.37
N SER A 95 -12.24 -1.67 4.18
CA SER A 95 -12.56 -0.90 2.97
C SER A 95 -13.81 -0.07 3.19
N SER A 96 -13.88 1.10 2.54
CA SER A 96 -14.98 2.05 2.66
C SER A 96 -16.33 1.46 2.17
N SER A 97 -16.26 0.39 1.37
CA SER A 97 -17.40 -0.40 0.87
C SER A 97 -18.03 -1.34 1.89
N ILE A 98 -17.34 -1.70 2.98
CA ILE A 98 -17.88 -2.57 4.03
C ILE A 98 -18.73 -1.74 4.98
N THR A 99 -19.99 -2.15 5.13
CA THR A 99 -20.91 -1.72 6.18
C THR A 99 -21.16 -2.89 7.11
N THR A 100 -20.91 -2.72 8.41
CA THR A 100 -21.17 -3.76 9.41
C THR A 100 -22.54 -3.58 10.03
N PHE A 101 -23.32 -4.65 10.12
CA PHE A 101 -24.61 -4.69 10.81
C PHE A 101 -24.52 -5.67 11.97
N GLU A 102 -24.98 -5.26 13.15
CA GLU A 102 -24.75 -5.99 14.40
C GLU A 102 -25.98 -6.81 14.81
N VAL A 103 -25.86 -8.14 14.94
CA VAL A 103 -26.53 -8.96 15.97
C VAL A 103 -25.68 -10.24 16.17
N SER A 104 -24.93 -10.30 17.28
CA SER A 104 -24.18 -11.47 17.85
C SER A 104 -23.13 -12.19 16.99
N SER A 105 -23.19 -12.09 15.66
CA SER A 105 -22.13 -12.34 14.69
C SER A 105 -21.98 -11.06 13.87
N LYS A 106 -20.76 -10.63 13.57
CA LYS A 106 -20.55 -9.38 12.82
C LYS A 106 -20.86 -9.65 11.35
N ALA A 107 -22.14 -9.58 11.01
CA ALA A 107 -22.58 -9.60 9.62
C ALA A 107 -22.06 -8.35 8.92
N TYR A 108 -21.63 -8.51 7.68
CA TYR A 108 -21.20 -7.38 6.86
C TYR A 108 -21.91 -7.43 5.52
N THR A 109 -22.16 -6.24 5.01
CA THR A 109 -22.61 -6.03 3.65
C THR A 109 -21.55 -5.18 2.97
N CYS A 110 -21.06 -5.64 1.83
CA CYS A 110 -20.15 -4.89 0.98
C CYS A 110 -20.92 -4.34 -0.22
N THR A 111 -20.82 -3.04 -0.46
CA THR A 111 -21.42 -2.43 -1.65
C THR A 111 -20.58 -2.63 -2.91
N ASP A 112 -19.32 -3.06 -2.76
CA ASP A 112 -18.39 -3.36 -3.85
C ASP A 112 -18.18 -4.88 -3.94
N ASP A 113 -17.75 -5.36 -5.11
CA ASP A 113 -17.38 -6.75 -5.36
C ASP A 113 -16.06 -7.13 -4.65
N ARG A 114 -15.30 -6.13 -4.20
CA ARG A 114 -14.04 -6.27 -3.46
C ARG A 114 -14.13 -5.73 -2.05
N ALA A 115 -13.32 -6.31 -1.16
CA ALA A 115 -13.26 -5.92 0.24
C ALA A 115 -11.85 -6.11 0.82
N ALA A 116 -11.52 -5.33 1.84
CA ALA A 116 -10.31 -5.52 2.64
C ALA A 116 -10.60 -5.26 4.12
N LEU A 117 -9.96 -6.01 5.00
CA LEU A 117 -10.14 -5.96 6.43
C LEU A 117 -8.78 -6.12 7.14
N LEU A 118 -8.53 -5.28 8.12
CA LEU A 118 -7.49 -5.41 9.13
C LEU A 118 -8.17 -5.40 10.49
N PHE A 119 -7.97 -6.46 11.26
CA PHE A 119 -8.43 -6.58 12.63
C PHE A 119 -7.22 -6.64 13.58
N LEU A 120 -7.28 -5.84 14.65
CA LEU A 120 -6.28 -5.69 15.69
C LEU A 120 -6.88 -6.18 17.02
N PRO A 121 -6.57 -7.41 17.48
CA PRO A 121 -7.11 -7.93 18.73
C PRO A 121 -6.71 -7.09 19.95
N SER A 122 -5.47 -6.61 20.00
CA SER A 122 -4.98 -5.65 21.00
C SER A 122 -5.81 -4.35 21.03
N GLY A 123 -6.46 -4.01 19.92
CA GLY A 123 -7.21 -2.77 19.72
C GLY A 123 -6.37 -1.53 19.54
N ALA A 124 -5.04 -1.66 19.47
CA ALA A 124 -4.14 -0.55 19.24
C ALA A 124 -2.93 -0.94 18.38
N ALA A 125 -2.36 0.05 17.69
CA ALA A 125 -1.07 -0.10 17.03
C ALA A 125 -0.17 1.11 17.31
N HIS A 126 1.11 0.86 17.51
CA HIS A 126 2.14 1.86 17.78
C HIS A 126 2.69 2.39 16.46
N GLY A 127 2.71 3.71 16.29
CA GLY A 127 3.37 4.37 15.17
C GLY A 127 4.65 5.09 15.57
N ARG A 128 5.63 5.09 14.69
CA ARG A 128 6.79 5.99 14.76
C ARG A 128 7.04 6.63 13.40
N SER A 129 7.32 7.93 13.40
CA SER A 129 7.54 8.72 12.19
C SER A 129 8.78 9.61 12.35
N TYR A 130 9.43 9.95 11.24
CA TYR A 130 10.49 10.94 11.16
C TYR A 130 10.11 12.02 10.16
N ILE A 131 10.03 13.27 10.62
CA ILE A 131 9.55 14.41 9.82
C ILE A 131 10.65 15.45 9.70
N SER A 132 11.37 15.43 8.57
CA SER A 132 12.40 16.43 8.26
C SER A 132 12.29 16.92 6.83
N LYS A 133 12.51 18.24 6.64
CA LYS A 133 12.49 18.87 5.31
C LYS A 133 13.61 18.35 4.39
N GLY A 134 14.73 17.91 4.96
CA GLY A 134 15.91 17.45 4.22
C GLY A 134 15.79 16.05 3.62
N ILE A 135 14.75 15.27 3.99
CA ILE A 135 14.58 13.87 3.54
C ILE A 135 14.50 13.80 2.01
N LYS A 136 13.76 14.71 1.40
CA LYS A 136 13.59 14.71 -0.07
C LYS A 136 14.90 14.92 -0.81
N ASP A 137 15.73 15.82 -0.32
CA ASP A 137 17.01 16.14 -0.96
C ASP A 137 18.02 15.00 -0.74
N TYR A 138 18.02 14.41 0.46
CA TYR A 138 18.78 13.22 0.76
C TYR A 138 18.41 12.06 -0.19
N ILE A 139 17.13 11.77 -0.38
CA ILE A 139 16.68 10.70 -1.28
C ILE A 139 17.15 10.97 -2.72
N ARG A 140 16.94 12.18 -3.24
CA ARG A 140 17.32 12.52 -4.62
C ARG A 140 18.81 12.37 -4.88
N GLN A 141 19.65 12.66 -3.90
CA GLN A 141 21.11 12.55 -4.03
C GLN A 141 21.60 11.10 -4.03
N ASN A 142 20.88 10.20 -3.34
CA ASN A 142 21.38 8.85 -3.05
C ASN A 142 20.62 7.72 -3.77
N GLU A 143 19.42 7.98 -4.31
CA GLU A 143 18.61 6.99 -5.02
C GLU A 143 19.33 6.31 -6.18
N GLY A 144 20.22 7.02 -6.87
CA GLY A 144 21.03 6.44 -7.94
C GLY A 144 21.91 5.29 -7.44
N GLU A 145 22.52 5.46 -6.27
CA GLU A 145 23.37 4.44 -5.66
C GLU A 145 22.54 3.28 -5.10
N TRP A 146 21.40 3.55 -4.47
CA TRP A 146 20.50 2.50 -4.00
C TRP A 146 19.97 1.65 -5.16
N TYR A 147 19.69 2.27 -6.31
CA TYR A 147 19.28 1.57 -7.52
C TYR A 147 20.40 0.70 -8.10
N ARG A 148 21.64 1.20 -8.10
CA ARG A 148 22.81 0.39 -8.49
C ARG A 148 22.94 -0.84 -7.61
N ILE A 149 22.85 -0.67 -6.29
CA ILE A 149 22.96 -1.75 -5.30
C ILE A 149 21.86 -2.80 -5.53
N VAL A 150 20.60 -2.40 -5.70
CA VAL A 150 19.50 -3.38 -5.89
C VAL A 150 19.65 -4.15 -7.20
N ALA A 151 20.12 -3.51 -8.26
CA ALA A 151 20.33 -4.14 -9.56
C ALA A 151 21.48 -5.17 -9.55
N GLU A 152 22.49 -4.97 -8.70
CA GLU A 152 23.62 -5.90 -8.55
C GLU A 152 23.30 -7.10 -7.64
N HIS A 153 22.44 -6.90 -6.63
CA HIS A 153 22.23 -7.88 -5.55
C HIS A 153 20.88 -8.60 -5.63
N THR A 154 20.03 -8.24 -6.60
CA THR A 154 18.74 -8.89 -6.80
C THR A 154 18.57 -9.29 -8.27
N GLN A 155 17.88 -10.40 -8.51
CA GLN A 155 17.49 -10.84 -9.86
C GLN A 155 16.10 -10.31 -10.26
N LEU A 156 15.57 -9.36 -9.51
CA LEU A 156 14.22 -8.82 -9.70
C LEU A 156 14.28 -7.60 -10.63
N ASP A 157 13.30 -7.50 -11.53
CA ASP A 157 13.12 -6.32 -12.39
C ASP A 157 12.46 -5.18 -11.60
N ILE A 158 13.21 -4.59 -10.67
CA ILE A 158 12.78 -3.46 -9.86
C ILE A 158 13.09 -2.19 -10.64
N LYS A 159 12.09 -1.33 -10.84
CA LYS A 159 12.34 -0.01 -11.43
C LYS A 159 12.87 0.92 -10.36
N GLN A 160 13.72 1.85 -10.75
CA GLN A 160 14.27 2.84 -9.83
C GLN A 160 13.19 3.59 -9.02
N GLY A 161 12.07 3.94 -9.65
CA GLY A 161 10.95 4.62 -8.98
C GLY A 161 10.10 3.73 -8.05
N ASP A 162 10.38 2.43 -8.00
CA ASP A 162 9.74 1.48 -7.09
C ASP A 162 10.47 1.38 -5.75
N LEU A 163 11.70 1.93 -5.65
CA LEU A 163 12.41 2.02 -4.37
C LEU A 163 11.70 2.99 -3.42
N MET A 164 11.57 2.54 -2.18
CA MET A 164 10.93 3.24 -1.08
C MET A 164 11.97 3.53 0.00
N PHE A 165 12.01 4.78 0.45
CA PHE A 165 12.72 5.20 1.65
C PHE A 165 11.72 5.31 2.80
N VAL A 166 11.89 4.52 3.86
CA VAL A 166 11.00 4.45 5.01
C VAL A 166 11.25 5.62 5.95
N THR A 167 10.23 6.42 6.18
CA THR A 167 10.23 7.53 7.15
C THR A 167 9.41 7.22 8.39
N GLY A 168 8.67 6.13 8.40
CA GLY A 168 7.91 5.72 9.56
C GLY A 168 7.23 4.37 9.36
N TRP A 169 6.72 3.83 10.45
CA TRP A 169 6.05 2.55 10.49
C TRP A 169 4.90 2.59 11.49
N ILE A 170 3.95 1.68 11.33
CA ILE A 170 2.95 1.36 12.33
C ILE A 170 3.01 -0.14 12.58
N LYS A 171 3.22 -0.53 13.83
CA LYS A 171 3.40 -1.92 14.26
C LYS A 171 2.40 -2.33 15.33
N THR A 172 2.11 -3.61 15.37
CA THR A 172 1.23 -4.27 16.36
C THR A 172 1.89 -5.57 16.83
N SER A 173 1.40 -6.16 17.91
CA SER A 173 1.83 -7.48 18.40
C SER A 173 1.08 -8.62 17.71
N ASP A 174 -0.18 -8.39 17.34
CA ASP A 174 -1.06 -9.35 16.70
C ASP A 174 -1.98 -8.72 15.65
N TYR A 175 -2.42 -9.53 14.69
CA TYR A 175 -3.26 -9.07 13.59
C TYR A 175 -4.03 -10.20 12.92
N PHE A 176 -5.12 -9.81 12.25
CA PHE A 176 -5.81 -10.58 11.23
C PHE A 176 -6.05 -9.71 10.00
N LEU A 177 -5.65 -10.19 8.82
CA LEU A 177 -5.88 -9.54 7.54
C LEU A 177 -6.79 -10.40 6.68
N ALA A 178 -7.67 -9.77 5.91
CA ALA A 178 -8.39 -10.43 4.83
C ALA A 178 -8.58 -9.49 3.64
N ALA A 179 -8.59 -10.07 2.46
CA ALA A 179 -8.93 -9.37 1.23
C ALA A 179 -9.77 -10.26 0.33
N CYS A 180 -10.78 -9.68 -0.29
CA CYS A 180 -11.67 -10.33 -1.22
C CYS A 180 -11.48 -9.73 -2.61
N THR A 181 -11.04 -10.55 -3.56
CA THR A 181 -10.78 -10.11 -4.93
C THR A 181 -12.05 -10.03 -5.79
N HIS A 182 -13.11 -10.73 -5.39
CA HIS A 182 -14.43 -10.76 -6.03
C HIS A 182 -15.44 -11.48 -5.12
N GLY A 183 -16.73 -11.18 -5.24
CA GLY A 183 -17.82 -11.82 -4.51
C GLY A 183 -18.01 -11.30 -3.08
N ALA A 184 -17.59 -10.07 -2.76
CA ALA A 184 -17.65 -9.54 -1.39
C ALA A 184 -19.05 -9.11 -0.90
N HIS A 185 -20.09 -9.15 -1.73
CA HIS A 185 -21.37 -8.43 -1.53
C HIS A 185 -22.07 -8.64 -0.17
N VAL A 186 -22.24 -9.88 0.29
CA VAL A 186 -22.92 -10.17 1.57
C VAL A 186 -22.24 -11.34 2.24
N GLY A 187 -21.99 -11.21 3.54
CA GLY A 187 -21.34 -12.25 4.32
C GLY A 187 -21.41 -12.05 5.82
N SER A 188 -20.75 -12.96 6.54
CA SER A 188 -20.54 -12.81 7.98
C SER A 188 -19.08 -13.01 8.33
N ILE A 189 -18.62 -12.27 9.34
CA ILE A 189 -17.33 -12.44 9.97
C ILE A 189 -17.58 -12.91 11.40
N SER A 190 -17.17 -14.13 11.71
CA SER A 190 -17.10 -14.61 13.08
C SER A 190 -15.65 -14.54 13.55
N LEU A 191 -15.42 -13.81 14.64
CA LEU A 191 -14.13 -13.69 15.29
C LEU A 191 -14.21 -14.40 16.63
N ASP A 192 -13.33 -15.38 16.82
CA ASP A 192 -13.02 -15.95 18.12
C ASP A 192 -11.59 -15.53 18.48
N ALA A 193 -11.50 -14.55 19.37
CA ALA A 193 -10.25 -14.09 19.95
C ALA A 193 -10.31 -14.42 21.44
N GLY A 194 -9.54 -15.43 21.87
CA GLY A 194 -9.58 -15.91 23.25
C GLY A 194 -9.41 -14.78 24.27
N ILE A 195 -10.20 -14.84 25.35
CA ILE A 195 -10.19 -13.84 26.42
C ILE A 195 -8.78 -13.77 27.03
N GLY A 196 -8.12 -12.62 26.88
CA GLY A 196 -6.81 -12.34 27.46
C GLY A 196 -5.59 -12.76 26.63
N GLY A 197 -5.73 -12.96 25.32
CA GLY A 197 -4.58 -13.23 24.42
C GLY A 197 -3.96 -14.63 24.58
N LYS A 198 -4.67 -15.54 25.25
CA LYS A 198 -4.19 -16.90 25.58
C LYS A 198 -4.63 -17.99 24.59
N ALA A 199 -5.46 -17.66 23.60
CA ALA A 199 -5.82 -18.57 22.51
C ALA A 199 -5.57 -17.86 21.16
N GLY A 200 -5.22 -18.64 20.13
CA GLY A 200 -5.00 -18.12 18.78
C GLY A 200 -6.24 -17.42 18.22
N ILE A 201 -6.03 -16.55 17.23
CA ILE A 201 -7.11 -15.83 16.55
C ILE A 201 -7.72 -16.76 15.50
N SER A 202 -9.00 -17.09 15.64
CA SER A 202 -9.78 -17.74 14.59
C SER A 202 -10.76 -16.74 13.99
N VAL A 203 -10.70 -16.58 12.67
CA VAL A 203 -11.69 -15.79 11.92
C VAL A 203 -12.23 -16.66 10.80
N THR A 204 -13.56 -16.69 10.68
CA THR A 204 -14.24 -17.30 9.54
C THR A 204 -14.99 -16.21 8.79
N ILE A 205 -14.77 -16.15 7.48
CA ILE A 205 -15.48 -15.26 6.58
C ILE A 205 -16.35 -16.13 5.68
N SER A 206 -17.65 -15.87 5.67
CA SER A 206 -18.60 -16.51 4.76
C SER A 206 -19.14 -15.51 3.74
N GLY A 207 -19.46 -15.99 2.53
CA GLY A 207 -20.09 -15.22 1.45
C GLY A 207 -21.45 -15.77 1.05
N SER A 208 -22.18 -15.09 0.17
CA SER A 208 -23.47 -15.55 -0.35
C SER A 208 -23.33 -16.81 -1.23
N LYS A 209 -24.44 -17.55 -1.38
CA LYS A 209 -24.46 -18.93 -1.90
C LYS A 209 -24.14 -19.07 -3.40
N ASP A 210 -24.02 -17.97 -4.15
CA ASP A 210 -24.07 -18.02 -5.62
C ASP A 210 -22.69 -17.98 -6.30
N VAL A 211 -21.63 -17.54 -5.61
CA VAL A 211 -20.23 -17.58 -6.10
C VAL A 211 -19.30 -17.82 -4.92
N ALA A 212 -18.34 -18.74 -5.04
CA ALA A 212 -17.28 -18.89 -4.03
C ALA A 212 -16.44 -17.60 -4.01
N PRO A 213 -16.48 -16.82 -2.92
CA PRO A 213 -15.83 -15.53 -2.88
C PRO A 213 -14.30 -15.69 -2.90
N GLY A 214 -13.61 -14.75 -3.54
CA GLY A 214 -12.14 -14.73 -3.65
C GLY A 214 -11.44 -14.23 -2.39
N TRP A 215 -11.85 -14.73 -1.21
CA TRP A 215 -11.26 -14.37 0.08
C TRP A 215 -9.93 -15.07 0.29
N GLU A 216 -8.91 -14.28 0.56
CA GLU A 216 -7.66 -14.73 1.15
C GLU A 216 -7.48 -14.06 2.51
N GLN A 217 -6.79 -14.73 3.42
CA GLN A 217 -6.60 -14.26 4.79
C GLN A 217 -5.20 -14.58 5.31
N ARG A 218 -4.70 -13.75 6.23
CA ARG A 218 -3.45 -13.96 6.97
C ARG A 218 -3.66 -13.61 8.43
N THR A 219 -3.05 -14.39 9.31
CA THR A 219 -3.16 -14.21 10.76
C THR A 219 -1.77 -14.26 11.36
N SER A 220 -1.57 -13.58 12.50
CA SER A 220 -0.35 -13.78 13.27
C SER A 220 -0.29 -15.23 13.76
N LEU A 221 0.70 -16.00 13.27
CA LEU A 221 0.82 -17.45 13.52
C LEU A 221 1.19 -17.84 14.96
N ARG A 222 1.31 -16.91 15.92
CA ARG A 222 1.84 -17.21 17.27
C ARG A 222 0.96 -18.26 17.98
N PRO A 223 1.37 -19.54 18.07
CA PRO A 223 0.65 -20.56 18.83
C PRO A 223 0.98 -20.36 20.31
N HIS A 224 -0.04 -20.35 21.16
CA HIS A 224 0.19 -20.50 22.59
C HIS A 224 0.35 -22.00 22.89
N ASN A 225 1.57 -22.39 23.28
CA ASN A 225 2.01 -23.68 23.86
C ASN A 225 2.93 -24.51 22.97
N GLU A 226 4.24 -24.29 23.11
CA GLU A 226 5.21 -25.34 23.43
C GLU A 226 6.17 -24.75 24.50
N ASP A 227 6.64 -25.57 25.44
CA ASP A 227 7.47 -25.25 26.63
C ASP A 227 6.74 -24.80 27.91
N MET A 228 5.70 -25.54 28.31
CA MET A 228 5.52 -25.89 29.73
C MET A 228 5.96 -27.34 29.95
N ASN A 229 7.25 -27.61 29.76
CA ASN A 229 7.96 -28.70 30.44
C ASN A 229 9.45 -28.66 30.07
N GLN A 230 10.21 -27.84 30.79
CA GLN A 230 11.56 -28.23 31.17
C GLN A 230 12.04 -27.45 32.40
N SER A 231 11.92 -28.15 33.53
CA SER A 231 12.88 -28.22 34.62
C SER A 231 13.39 -26.93 35.26
N ASN A 232 13.03 -26.80 36.54
CA ASN A 232 13.88 -26.25 37.59
C ASN A 232 15.38 -26.53 37.34
N ALA A 233 16.11 -25.52 36.87
CA ALA A 233 17.55 -25.44 37.03
C ALA A 233 17.95 -23.97 37.04
N SER A 234 18.42 -23.52 38.19
CA SER A 234 19.03 -22.22 38.43
C SER A 234 20.18 -21.97 37.45
N GLY A 235 20.11 -20.89 36.67
CA GLY A 235 21.18 -20.48 35.76
C GLY A 235 20.86 -19.15 35.08
N SER A 236 21.76 -18.19 35.24
CA SER A 236 21.72 -16.81 34.73
C SER A 236 21.68 -16.72 33.19
N ASP A 237 21.14 -15.59 32.71
CA ASP A 237 21.11 -15.11 31.31
C ASP A 237 20.20 -15.86 30.33
N GLY A 238 18.89 -15.66 30.47
CA GLY A 238 17.90 -15.95 29.44
C GLY A 238 17.21 -14.66 28.97
N ARG A 239 17.47 -14.23 27.73
CA ARG A 239 16.65 -13.22 27.04
C ARG A 239 15.23 -13.77 26.94
N GLN A 240 14.35 -13.31 27.83
CA GLN A 240 12.90 -13.48 27.66
C GLN A 240 12.52 -12.92 26.29
N SER A 241 12.04 -13.78 25.39
CA SER A 241 11.34 -13.31 24.21
C SER A 241 10.06 -12.64 24.68
N ASP A 242 10.07 -11.31 24.75
CA ASP A 242 8.90 -10.53 25.14
C ASP A 242 7.75 -10.84 24.18
N ARG A 243 6.68 -11.45 24.71
CA ARG A 243 5.47 -11.80 23.96
C ARG A 243 4.68 -10.56 23.49
N ASP A 244 5.10 -9.39 23.94
CA ASP A 244 4.50 -8.07 23.69
C ASP A 244 5.32 -7.20 22.70
N THR A 245 6.26 -7.78 21.95
CA THR A 245 6.98 -7.02 20.92
C THR A 245 6.01 -6.56 19.83
N ASN A 246 5.82 -5.24 19.73
CA ASN A 246 5.14 -4.60 18.59
C ASN A 246 6.06 -4.64 17.36
N ASP A 247 6.29 -5.83 16.81
CA ASP A 247 7.22 -6.09 15.71
C ASP A 247 6.53 -6.34 14.36
N GLN A 248 5.20 -6.51 14.35
CA GLN A 248 4.41 -6.78 13.14
C GLN A 248 4.04 -5.46 12.44
N CYS A 249 4.71 -5.13 11.32
CA CYS A 249 4.54 -3.86 10.60
C CYS A 249 3.34 -3.87 9.65
N ILE A 250 2.26 -3.21 10.04
CA ILE A 250 1.00 -3.18 9.28
C ILE A 250 0.91 -2.01 8.28
N PHE A 251 1.63 -0.91 8.53
CA PHE A 251 1.73 0.21 7.59
C PHE A 251 3.15 0.79 7.56
N ILE A 252 3.58 1.24 6.38
CA ILE A 252 4.84 1.96 6.17
C ILE A 252 4.56 3.37 5.67
N GLN A 253 5.16 4.37 6.32
CA GLN A 253 5.25 5.72 5.78
C GLN A 253 6.57 5.85 5.01
N TYR A 254 6.49 6.38 3.79
CA TYR A 254 7.62 6.33 2.88
C TYR A 254 7.65 7.51 1.89
N HIS A 255 8.80 7.67 1.27
CA HIS A 255 8.98 8.46 0.07
C HIS A 255 9.49 7.59 -1.07
N LYS A 256 9.07 7.91 -2.29
CA LYS A 256 9.60 7.36 -3.54
C LYS A 256 9.84 8.48 -4.53
N THR A 257 10.83 8.33 -5.39
CA THR A 257 11.01 9.26 -6.50
C THR A 257 10.14 8.81 -7.67
N LYS A 258 9.40 9.77 -8.23
CA LYS A 258 8.71 9.57 -9.51
C LYS A 258 9.50 10.31 -10.58
N ARG A 259 10.09 9.59 -11.54
CA ARG A 259 10.66 10.23 -12.73
C ARG A 259 9.52 10.70 -13.63
N ARG A 260 9.50 12.00 -13.95
CA ARG A 260 8.58 12.54 -14.96
C ARG A 260 8.99 11.96 -16.31
N GLY A 261 8.05 11.36 -17.04
CA GLY A 261 8.29 11.02 -18.44
C GLY A 261 8.63 12.29 -19.23
N ILE A 262 9.62 12.20 -20.11
CA ILE A 262 10.10 13.32 -20.97
C ILE A 262 8.95 13.92 -21.81
N LEU A 263 7.86 13.18 -22.02
CA LEU A 263 6.64 13.66 -22.68
C LEU A 263 5.87 14.74 -21.89
N ALA A 264 5.94 14.78 -20.56
CA ALA A 264 5.25 15.80 -19.78
C ALA A 264 5.89 17.20 -19.91
N SER A 265 7.18 17.27 -20.26
CA SER A 265 7.86 18.53 -20.58
C SER A 265 7.70 18.96 -22.05
N LEU A 266 7.19 18.07 -22.91
CA LEU A 266 6.93 18.36 -24.33
C LEU A 266 5.48 18.79 -24.59
N LEU A 267 4.59 18.71 -23.60
CA LEU A 267 3.25 19.27 -23.72
C LEU A 267 3.34 20.81 -23.56
N PRO A 268 2.92 21.60 -24.57
CA PRO A 268 2.89 23.04 -24.44
C PRO A 268 1.99 23.42 -23.27
N LYS A 269 2.51 24.25 -22.36
CA LYS A 269 1.73 24.83 -21.27
C LYS A 269 0.57 25.62 -21.89
N LEU A 270 -0.65 25.09 -21.82
CA LEU A 270 -1.87 25.81 -22.15
C LEU A 270 -1.97 27.01 -21.21
N LYS A 271 -1.57 28.18 -21.72
CA LYS A 271 -1.70 29.46 -21.05
C LYS A 271 -3.16 29.86 -21.20
N ALA A 272 -3.95 29.69 -20.15
CA ALA A 272 -5.31 30.20 -20.09
C ALA A 272 -5.24 31.74 -20.01
N SER A 273 -5.44 32.42 -21.14
CA SER A 273 -5.77 33.84 -21.15
C SER A 273 -7.26 33.95 -20.82
N ALA A 274 -7.59 34.20 -19.56
CA ALA A 274 -8.92 34.67 -19.19
C ALA A 274 -8.94 36.19 -19.45
N GLU A 275 -9.49 36.60 -20.59
CA GLU A 275 -9.90 37.99 -20.78
C GLU A 275 -11.10 38.26 -19.87
N PHE A 276 -10.91 39.18 -18.93
CA PHE A 276 -11.97 39.76 -18.11
C PHE A 276 -12.81 40.67 -19.02
N ARG A 277 -14.02 40.23 -19.37
CA ARG A 277 -15.04 41.11 -19.94
C ARG A 277 -15.85 41.71 -18.79
N ASP A 278 -15.67 43.01 -18.59
CA ASP A 278 -16.50 43.83 -17.73
C ASP A 278 -17.91 43.93 -18.34
N PRO A 279 -18.99 43.73 -17.55
CA PRO A 279 -20.34 44.02 -18.00
C PRO A 279 -20.64 45.46 -17.61
N ASP A 280 -20.65 46.39 -18.56
CA ASP A 280 -21.65 47.46 -18.60
C ASP A 280 -21.54 48.33 -19.87
N ASP A 281 -22.74 48.62 -20.39
CA ASP A 281 -23.14 49.77 -21.21
C ASP A 281 -23.10 49.66 -22.77
N PRO A 282 -24.04 50.32 -23.48
CA PRO A 282 -25.17 49.67 -24.14
C PRO A 282 -25.33 50.16 -25.59
N SER A 283 -26.47 49.87 -26.21
CA SER A 283 -27.11 50.60 -27.34
C SER A 283 -27.17 49.86 -28.68
N ARG A 284 -28.40 49.89 -29.24
CA ARG A 284 -28.84 49.63 -30.63
C ARG A 284 -28.93 48.15 -31.01
N GLY A 285 -30.05 47.58 -31.42
CA GLY A 285 -31.31 48.14 -31.89
C GLY A 285 -31.80 47.30 -33.07
N ASN A 286 -32.91 46.59 -32.85
CA ASN A 286 -33.96 46.22 -33.81
C ASN A 286 -33.66 45.33 -35.03
N GLY A 287 -34.44 44.24 -35.17
CA GLY A 287 -34.97 43.80 -36.47
C GLY A 287 -34.76 42.35 -36.90
N GLY A 288 -35.78 41.51 -36.74
CA GLY A 288 -36.39 40.77 -37.87
C GLY A 288 -35.86 39.39 -38.29
N ALA A 289 -36.67 38.37 -37.98
CA ALA A 289 -37.17 37.29 -38.84
C ALA A 289 -36.21 36.28 -39.53
N ASP A 290 -36.46 35.00 -39.19
CA ASP A 290 -36.66 33.83 -40.04
C ASP A 290 -35.56 33.40 -41.05
N ASP A 291 -35.04 32.17 -40.90
CA ASP A 291 -35.32 31.11 -41.88
C ASP A 291 -34.94 29.72 -41.35
N CYS A 292 -35.76 28.74 -41.73
CA CYS A 292 -35.63 27.32 -41.53
C CYS A 292 -34.65 26.72 -42.54
N THR A 293 -34.08 25.55 -42.27
CA THR A 293 -34.27 24.36 -43.12
C THR A 293 -33.53 23.16 -42.54
N ALA A 294 -34.31 22.09 -42.38
CA ALA A 294 -33.84 20.74 -42.17
C ALA A 294 -33.71 20.05 -43.53
N PHE A 295 -32.71 19.19 -43.71
CA PHE A 295 -32.83 18.04 -44.60
C PHE A 295 -32.03 16.84 -44.04
N LYS A 296 -32.80 15.78 -43.71
CA LYS A 296 -32.58 14.34 -43.90
C LYS A 296 -31.70 14.04 -45.14
N CYS A 297 -31.12 12.87 -45.40
CA CYS A 297 -30.99 11.52 -44.87
C CYS A 297 -29.92 10.87 -45.78
N ASP A 298 -29.25 9.79 -45.38
CA ASP A 298 -29.31 8.53 -46.15
C ASP A 298 -28.40 7.43 -45.56
N GLU A 299 -29.01 6.26 -45.44
CA GLU A 299 -28.42 4.95 -45.20
C GLU A 299 -27.60 4.48 -46.41
N SER A 300 -26.52 3.75 -46.15
CA SER A 300 -26.13 2.64 -47.02
C SER A 300 -25.39 1.56 -46.24
N SER A 301 -26.04 0.40 -46.18
CA SER A 301 -25.59 -0.93 -45.80
C SER A 301 -24.42 -1.44 -46.65
N SER A 302 -23.52 -2.24 -46.05
CA SER A 302 -23.07 -3.51 -46.64
C SER A 302 -22.18 -4.32 -45.69
N ASP A 303 -22.61 -5.56 -45.44
CA ASP A 303 -21.93 -6.69 -44.81
C ASP A 303 -20.59 -7.09 -45.47
N GLY A 304 -19.70 -7.74 -44.71
CA GLY A 304 -18.47 -8.30 -45.32
C GLY A 304 -17.48 -9.06 -44.43
N ARG A 305 -17.94 -10.13 -43.77
CA ARG A 305 -17.27 -11.46 -43.67
C ARG A 305 -15.88 -11.63 -43.00
N ALA A 306 -15.93 -12.50 -41.98
CA ALA A 306 -14.90 -13.28 -41.29
C ALA A 306 -13.65 -13.75 -42.05
N THR A 307 -12.51 -13.76 -41.34
CA THR A 307 -11.44 -14.77 -41.48
C THR A 307 -10.80 -15.11 -40.14
N GLY A 308 -10.99 -16.36 -39.71
CA GLY A 308 -9.94 -17.35 -39.44
C GLY A 308 -8.72 -16.97 -38.60
N ALA A 309 -8.62 -17.63 -37.45
CA ALA A 309 -7.50 -17.63 -36.51
C ALA A 309 -6.21 -18.29 -37.02
N SER A 310 -5.07 -17.81 -36.51
CA SER A 310 -3.93 -18.65 -36.11
C SER A 310 -2.98 -17.86 -35.20
N THR A 311 -2.83 -18.30 -33.95
CA THR A 311 -1.78 -17.86 -33.00
C THR A 311 -0.40 -18.38 -33.42
N PRO A 312 0.69 -17.74 -32.97
CA PRO A 312 1.41 -18.36 -31.85
C PRO A 312 1.95 -17.36 -30.81
N TYR A 313 1.93 -17.82 -29.55
CA TYR A 313 2.79 -17.45 -28.41
C TYR A 313 3.35 -16.02 -28.32
N GLY A 314 2.90 -15.29 -27.28
CA GLY A 314 3.72 -14.25 -26.67
C GLY A 314 2.93 -13.18 -25.91
N ARG A 315 3.41 -12.90 -24.69
CA ARG A 315 3.32 -11.62 -23.94
C ARG A 315 2.10 -11.45 -23.03
N ILE A 316 2.36 -11.53 -21.73
CA ILE A 316 1.49 -11.06 -20.63
C ILE A 316 1.31 -9.54 -20.79
N PRO A 317 0.08 -9.01 -20.82
CA PRO A 317 -0.13 -7.57 -20.96
C PRO A 317 0.18 -6.83 -19.65
N SER A 318 1.09 -5.86 -19.78
CA SER A 318 1.35 -4.80 -18.81
C SER A 318 0.08 -3.96 -18.62
N THR A 319 -0.36 -3.86 -17.37
CA THR A 319 -1.45 -2.98 -16.95
C THR A 319 -1.00 -1.52 -17.08
N LYS A 320 -1.59 -0.83 -18.06
CA LYS A 320 -1.60 0.63 -18.14
C LYS A 320 -3.02 1.13 -17.86
N ASP A 321 -3.04 2.30 -17.23
CA ASP A 321 -4.09 3.29 -17.18
C ASP A 321 -5.21 3.12 -16.15
N VAL A 322 -4.90 3.56 -14.92
CA VAL A 322 -5.72 4.58 -14.24
C VAL A 322 -4.75 5.66 -13.73
N GLY A 323 -4.49 6.64 -14.59
CA GLY A 323 -3.69 7.82 -14.29
C GLY A 323 -4.52 9.07 -14.51
N GLU A 324 -5.21 9.53 -13.48
CA GLU A 324 -5.61 10.94 -13.42
C GLU A 324 -4.36 11.78 -13.11
N PHE A 325 -4.12 12.75 -13.97
CA PHE A 325 -2.99 13.66 -13.89
C PHE A 325 -3.20 14.66 -12.75
N TYR A 326 -2.40 14.53 -11.69
CA TYR A 326 -2.05 15.65 -10.82
C TYR A 326 -0.56 15.58 -10.47
N THR A 327 0.15 16.67 -10.77
CA THR A 327 1.53 16.87 -10.32
C THR A 327 1.53 17.23 -8.85
N ASP A 328 1.93 16.30 -8.00
CA ASP A 328 2.57 16.59 -6.72
C ASP A 328 3.35 15.35 -6.24
N ILE A 329 4.47 15.58 -5.55
CA ILE A 329 5.05 14.53 -4.70
C ILE A 329 3.98 14.21 -3.67
N VAL A 330 3.45 12.99 -3.68
CA VAL A 330 2.37 12.57 -2.78
C VAL A 330 2.76 12.93 -1.34
N HIS A 331 2.09 13.94 -0.79
CA HIS A 331 2.11 14.29 0.62
C HIS A 331 0.90 13.64 1.26
N GLN A 332 1.15 12.74 2.21
CA GLN A 332 0.15 12.38 3.19
C GLN A 332 0.10 13.52 4.22
N ARG A 333 -1.10 14.08 4.42
CA ARG A 333 -1.43 14.86 5.61
C ARG A 333 -1.73 13.91 6.76
#